data_AF-A0A2I1EWH7-F1
#
_entry.id   AF-A0A2I1EWH7-F1
#
_cell.length_a   1.000
_cell.length_b   1.000
_cell.length_c   1.000
_cell.angle_alpha   90.00
_cell.angle_beta   90.00
_cell.angle_gamma   90.00
#
_symmetry.space_group_name_H-M   'P 1'
#
loop_
_entity.id
_entity.type
_entity.pdbx_description
1 polymer ?
#
loop_
_entity_poly.entity_id
_entity_poly.type
_entity_poly.pdbx_seq_one_letter_code
_entity_poly.pdbx_strand_id
1 'polypeptide(L)'
;MNPIYDQEVVYAKGCTSIEQLNQLTSSSNRSNDNFKIGFFYNPPDDHQIYHIICELLNENIDNSNSPSDHIFHYKLDDKNSYQIKCLLISNSLIVRFLNKKIYGIELKQDDDQQQEYLTFSNNQRINLESHLKEYLLASKQIYKKPSVTDVQPRL
;
A
#
# COMPACT_ATOMS: atom_id res chain seq x y z
N MET A 1 -37.48 6.96 -10.81
CA MET A 1 -36.88 6.66 -9.50
C MET A 1 -35.61 5.88 -9.77
N ASN A 2 -34.44 6.52 -9.68
CA ASN A 2 -33.15 5.82 -9.72
C ASN A 2 -32.80 5.47 -8.27
N PRO A 3 -32.51 4.20 -7.93
CA PRO A 3 -31.93 3.90 -6.64
C PRO A 3 -30.51 4.42 -6.71
N ILE A 4 -30.25 5.51 -5.99
CA ILE A 4 -28.90 5.88 -5.59
C ILE A 4 -28.43 4.68 -4.78
N TYR A 5 -27.57 3.86 -5.38
CA TYR A 5 -26.78 2.92 -4.60
C TYR A 5 -26.07 3.77 -3.56
N ASP A 6 -26.44 3.61 -2.29
CA ASP A 6 -25.70 4.17 -1.18
C ASP A 6 -24.24 3.72 -1.34
N GLN A 7 -23.41 4.60 -1.90
CA GLN A 7 -21.97 4.47 -1.82
C GLN A 7 -21.68 4.66 -0.34
N GLU A 8 -21.57 3.56 0.37
CA GLU A 8 -21.13 3.55 1.76
C GLU A 8 -19.72 4.15 1.79
N VAL A 9 -19.65 5.43 2.13
CA VAL A 9 -18.40 6.17 2.29
C VAL A 9 -17.95 5.95 3.72
N VAL A 10 -16.87 5.21 3.89
CA VAL A 10 -16.25 5.00 5.20
C VAL A 10 -15.18 6.07 5.41
N TYR A 11 -15.20 6.71 6.57
CA TYR A 11 -14.11 7.59 6.98
C TYR A 11 -12.86 6.76 7.26
N ALA A 12 -11.79 7.06 6.53
CA ALA A 12 -10.47 6.49 6.75
C ALA A 12 -9.71 7.36 7.76
N LYS A 13 -8.90 6.71 8.59
CA LYS A 13 -7.99 7.42 9.50
C LYS A 13 -6.89 8.08 8.67
N GLY A 14 -6.40 7.38 7.65
CA GLY A 14 -5.41 7.87 6.71
C GLY A 14 -4.06 8.18 7.33
N CYS A 15 -3.12 8.54 6.46
CA CYS A 15 -1.85 9.15 6.82
C CYS A 15 -1.89 10.63 6.45
N THR A 16 -1.90 11.50 7.47
CA THR A 16 -2.06 12.96 7.30
C THR A 16 -0.85 13.75 7.82
N SER A 17 0.11 13.09 8.48
CA SER A 17 1.31 13.71 9.04
C SER A 17 2.59 13.14 8.44
N ILE A 18 3.64 13.97 8.38
CA ILE A 18 4.93 13.55 7.84
C ILE A 18 5.64 12.57 8.77
N GLU A 19 5.42 12.68 10.09
CA GLU A 19 5.92 11.77 11.11
C GLU A 19 5.35 10.36 10.90
N GLN A 20 4.05 10.25 10.63
CA GLN A 20 3.42 8.97 10.31
C GLN A 20 4.03 8.36 9.04
N LEU A 21 4.21 9.16 7.99
CA LEU A 21 4.82 8.71 6.74
C LEU A 21 6.25 8.18 6.92
N ASN A 22 7.06 8.89 7.72
CA ASN A 22 8.42 8.47 8.06
C ASN A 22 8.44 7.16 8.86
N GLN A 23 7.48 6.94 9.76
CA GLN A 23 7.37 5.69 10.52
C GLN A 23 7.03 4.50 9.60
N LEU A 24 6.11 4.69 8.65
CA LEU A 24 5.73 3.64 7.69
C LEU A 24 6.92 3.14 6.88
N THR A 25 7.70 4.06 6.32
CA THR A 25 8.86 3.76 5.47
C THR A 25 10.01 3.12 6.24
N SER A 26 10.19 3.47 7.52
CA SER A 26 11.24 2.91 8.38
C SER A 26 11.02 1.42 8.71
N SER A 27 9.77 0.94 8.63
CA SER A 27 9.39 -0.45 8.93
C SER A 27 9.54 -1.44 7.76
N SER A 28 9.84 -0.95 6.54
CA SER A 28 9.93 -1.75 5.31
C SER A 28 11.31 -2.38 5.09
N ASN A 29 12.24 -2.22 6.04
CA ASN A 29 13.56 -2.82 5.96
C ASN A 29 13.45 -4.33 6.09
N ARG A 30 13.69 -5.02 4.97
CA ARG A 30 13.73 -6.48 4.80
C ARG A 30 14.36 -7.16 6.03
N SER A 31 13.54 -7.70 6.93
CA SER A 31 14.02 -8.66 7.91
C SER A 31 14.21 -9.99 7.18
N ASN A 32 15.38 -10.61 7.33
CA ASN A 32 15.80 -11.76 6.53
C ASN A 32 14.92 -13.02 6.70
N ASP A 33 14.01 -13.05 7.68
CA ASP A 33 13.18 -14.23 7.98
C ASP A 33 11.68 -14.08 7.66
N ASN A 34 11.17 -12.87 7.38
CA ASN A 34 9.76 -12.64 7.06
C ASN A 34 9.62 -11.75 5.82
N PHE A 35 9.04 -12.29 4.75
CA PHE A 35 8.87 -11.55 3.49
C PHE A 35 7.83 -10.44 3.67
N LYS A 36 8.31 -9.25 4.07
CA LYS A 36 7.54 -8.01 4.18
C LYS A 36 8.05 -7.00 3.15
N ILE A 37 7.14 -6.42 2.38
CA ILE A 37 7.46 -5.36 1.40
C ILE A 37 6.44 -4.22 1.51
N GLY A 38 6.94 -3.00 1.63
CA GLY A 38 6.15 -1.77 1.62
C GLY A 38 6.41 -0.93 0.36
N PHE A 39 5.37 -0.42 -0.28
CA PHE A 39 5.45 0.47 -1.45
C PHE A 39 4.24 1.39 -1.57
N PHE A 40 4.36 2.47 -2.35
CA PHE A 40 3.22 3.34 -2.68
C PHE A 40 2.55 2.88 -3.96
N TYR A 41 1.22 2.97 -4.01
CA TYR A 41 0.42 2.55 -5.15
C TYR A 41 -0.72 3.52 -5.43
N ASN A 42 -0.96 3.79 -6.71
CA ASN A 42 -2.13 4.52 -7.20
C ASN A 42 -2.83 3.61 -8.23
N PRO A 43 -4.00 3.03 -7.89
CA PRO A 43 -4.73 2.19 -8.83
C PRO A 43 -5.28 3.00 -10.01
N PRO A 44 -5.40 2.40 -11.21
CA PRO A 44 -6.15 3.00 -12.32
C PRO A 44 -7.54 3.46 -11.88
N ASP A 45 -8.01 4.56 -12.46
CA ASP A 45 -9.32 5.16 -12.19
C ASP A 45 -9.55 5.61 -10.73
N ASP A 46 -8.48 5.74 -9.94
CA ASP A 46 -8.50 6.35 -8.61
C ASP A 46 -7.54 7.55 -8.56
N HIS A 47 -7.89 8.55 -7.76
CA HIS A 47 -7.05 9.74 -7.51
C HIS A 47 -6.32 9.66 -6.18
N GLN A 48 -6.54 8.59 -5.43
CA GLN A 48 -5.95 8.36 -4.12
C GLN A 48 -4.63 7.60 -4.22
N ILE A 49 -3.76 7.90 -3.27
CA ILE A 49 -2.46 7.25 -3.15
C ILE A 49 -2.49 6.42 -1.87
N TYR A 50 -2.04 5.18 -1.99
CA TYR A 50 -2.05 4.22 -0.90
C TYR A 50 -0.62 3.80 -0.57
N HIS A 51 -0.31 3.66 0.71
CA HIS A 51 0.84 2.88 1.16
C HIS A 51 0.39 1.44 1.38
N ILE A 52 1.02 0.53 0.65
CA ILE A 52 0.72 -0.90 0.64
C ILE A 52 1.83 -1.62 1.39
N ILE A 53 1.43 -2.48 2.33
CA ILE A 53 2.34 -3.40 3.00
C ILE A 53 1.85 -4.81 2.71
N CYS A 54 2.70 -5.61 2.06
CA CYS A 54 2.47 -7.03 1.87
C CYS A 54 3.32 -7.82 2.86
N GLU A 55 2.68 -8.62 3.71
CA GLU A 55 3.31 -9.48 4.70
C GLU A 55 2.96 -10.95 4.38
N LEU A 56 3.96 -11.81 4.21
CA LEU A 56 3.73 -13.26 4.10
C LEU A 56 3.19 -13.80 5.43
N LEU A 57 2.07 -14.51 5.38
CA LEU A 57 1.46 -15.17 6.52
C LEU A 57 2.23 -16.46 6.83
N ASN A 58 3.02 -16.44 7.90
CA ASN A 58 3.65 -17.63 8.50
C ASN A 58 2.89 -17.99 9.80
N GLU A 59 3.08 -19.18 10.36
CA GLU A 59 2.33 -19.63 11.57
C GLU A 59 2.57 -18.75 12.83
N ASN A 60 3.61 -17.92 12.82
CA ASN A 60 3.98 -17.00 13.93
C ASN A 60 3.62 -15.55 13.59
N ILE A 61 2.33 -15.23 13.39
CA ILE A 61 1.91 -13.85 13.11
C ILE A 61 1.98 -13.04 14.39
N ASP A 62 3.01 -12.21 14.52
CA ASP A 62 2.88 -10.97 15.25
C ASP A 62 1.75 -10.18 14.57
N ASN A 63 0.67 -9.97 15.31
CA ASN A 63 -0.42 -9.08 14.91
C ASN A 63 0.16 -7.67 14.83
N SER A 64 0.81 -7.38 13.71
CA SER A 64 1.54 -6.16 13.45
C SER A 64 0.51 -5.02 13.55
N ASN A 65 0.56 -4.30 14.67
CA ASN A 65 -0.29 -3.15 15.03
C ASN A 65 -0.09 -1.94 14.09
N SER A 66 0.45 -2.16 12.89
CA SER A 66 0.63 -1.13 11.89
C SER A 66 -0.73 -0.55 11.51
N PRO A 67 -0.89 0.77 11.51
CA PRO A 67 -2.15 1.41 11.12
C PRO A 67 -2.51 1.03 9.67
N SER A 68 -3.78 0.73 9.43
CA SER A 68 -4.32 0.40 8.11
C SER A 68 -5.78 0.84 8.02
N ASP A 69 -6.19 1.38 6.88
CA ASP A 69 -7.58 1.72 6.58
C ASP A 69 -8.33 0.55 5.92
N HIS A 70 -7.59 -0.38 5.32
CA HIS A 70 -8.13 -1.60 4.73
C HIS A 70 -7.13 -2.75 4.83
N ILE A 71 -7.62 -3.96 5.10
CA ILE A 71 -6.83 -5.19 5.17
C ILE A 71 -7.55 -6.26 4.35
N PHE A 72 -6.82 -6.94 3.47
CA PHE A 72 -7.34 -8.12 2.79
C PHE A 72 -6.26 -9.18 2.66
N HIS A 73 -6.67 -10.41 2.35
CA HIS A 73 -5.77 -11.54 2.20
C HIS A 73 -5.68 -11.97 0.74
N TYR A 74 -4.49 -12.37 0.32
CA TYR A 74 -4.22 -12.82 -1.03
C TYR A 74 -3.45 -14.15 -1.00
N LYS A 75 -4.13 -15.23 -1.42
CA LYS A 75 -3.50 -16.55 -1.56
C LYS A 75 -2.85 -16.64 -2.93
N LEU A 76 -1.53 -16.77 -2.92
CA LEU A 76 -0.69 -16.80 -4.11
C LEU A 76 -0.60 -18.22 -4.70
N ASP A 77 -0.47 -19.21 -3.82
CA ASP A 77 -0.48 -20.65 -4.05
C ASP A 77 -0.78 -21.37 -2.71
N ASP A 78 -0.66 -22.70 -2.65
CA ASP A 78 -0.98 -23.48 -1.44
C ASP A 78 -0.06 -23.24 -0.25
N LYS A 79 1.14 -22.68 -0.48
CA LYS A 79 2.14 -22.43 0.56
C LYS A 79 2.31 -20.95 0.88
N ASN A 80 1.95 -20.08 -0.06
CA ASN A 80 2.18 -18.65 0.03
C ASN A 80 0.84 -17.90 0.13
N SER A 81 0.55 -17.40 1.32
CA SER A 81 -0.59 -16.49 1.58
C SER A 81 -0.07 -15.18 2.13
N TYR A 82 -0.60 -14.06 1.65
CA TYR A 82 -0.18 -12.73 2.05
C TYR A 82 -1.32 -12.00 2.74
N GLN A 83 -0.99 -11.25 3.79
CA GLN A 83 -1.81 -10.18 4.30
C GLN A 83 -1.38 -8.88 3.63
N ILE A 84 -2.34 -8.17 3.06
CA ILE A 84 -2.13 -6.88 2.42
C ILE A 84 -2.79 -5.83 3.30
N LYS A 85 -2.00 -4.90 3.82
CA LYS A 85 -2.47 -3.72 4.56
C LYS A 85 -2.37 -2.50 3.67
N CYS A 86 -3.45 -1.75 3.60
CA CYS A 86 -3.55 -0.53 2.81
C CYS A 86 -3.82 0.64 3.74
N LEU A 87 -3.00 1.68 3.61
CA LEU A 87 -3.20 2.94 4.31
C LEU A 87 -3.34 4.05 3.28
N LEU A 88 -4.44 4.79 3.35
CA LEU A 88 -4.72 5.90 2.45
C LEU A 88 -3.82 7.08 2.82
N ILE A 89 -3.18 7.71 1.84
CA ILE A 89 -2.28 8.84 2.05
C ILE A 89 -2.98 10.12 1.61
N SER A 90 -2.97 11.12 2.49
CA SER A 90 -3.47 12.44 2.14
C SER A 90 -2.69 13.04 0.96
N ASN A 91 -3.42 13.56 -0.02
CA ASN A 91 -2.82 14.27 -1.15
C ASN A 91 -2.13 15.57 -0.69
N SER A 92 -2.68 16.26 0.33
CA SER A 92 -2.06 17.46 0.89
C SER A 92 -0.70 17.14 1.53
N LEU A 93 -0.59 15.99 2.20
CA LEU A 93 0.66 15.48 2.77
C LEU A 93 1.71 15.23 1.67
N ILE A 94 1.32 14.63 0.55
CA ILE A 94 2.22 14.35 -0.58
C ILE A 94 2.73 15.64 -1.20
N VAL A 95 1.84 16.60 -1.44
CA VAL A 95 2.22 17.94 -1.96
C VAL A 95 3.21 18.62 -1.03
N ARG A 96 2.98 18.58 0.28
CA ARG A 96 3.91 19.13 1.29
C ARG A 96 5.25 18.41 1.26
N PHE A 97 5.25 17.09 1.18
CA PHE A 97 6.48 16.29 1.09
C PHE A 97 7.30 16.66 -0.14
N LEU A 98 6.66 16.75 -1.32
CA LEU A 98 7.32 17.11 -2.57
C LEU A 98 7.89 18.53 -2.51
N ASN A 99 7.12 19.50 -2.01
CA ASN A 99 7.60 20.88 -1.84
C ASN A 99 8.82 20.96 -0.94
N LYS A 100 8.81 20.25 0.20
CA LYS A 100 9.96 20.19 1.11
C LYS A 100 11.16 19.50 0.46
N LYS A 101 10.96 18.39 -0.26
CA LYS A 101 12.06 17.58 -0.81
C LYS A 101 12.69 18.17 -2.06
N ILE A 102 11.89 18.77 -2.95
CA ILE A 102 12.36 19.28 -4.24
C ILE A 102 12.76 20.75 -4.11
N TYR A 103 11.96 21.56 -3.42
CA TYR A 103 12.14 23.00 -3.37
C TYR A 103 12.64 23.52 -2.01
N GLY A 104 12.73 22.66 -0.99
CA GLY A 104 13.08 23.09 0.37
C GLY A 104 12.00 23.94 1.03
N ILE A 105 10.78 24.00 0.47
CA ILE A 105 9.69 24.84 0.97
C ILE A 105 8.88 24.04 2.00
N GLU A 106 8.89 24.51 3.24
CA GLU A 106 8.07 23.96 4.31
C GLU A 106 6.73 24.69 4.38
N LEU A 107 5.69 24.08 3.80
CA LEU A 107 4.31 24.53 3.97
C LEU A 107 3.85 24.16 5.39
N LYS A 108 3.54 25.17 6.20
CA LYS A 108 3.01 24.96 7.55
C LYS A 108 1.63 24.31 7.46
N GLN A 109 1.39 23.34 8.33
CA GLN A 109 0.02 22.93 8.66
C GLN A 109 -0.54 24.07 9.51
N ASP A 110 -1.58 24.75 9.05
CA ASP A 110 -2.32 25.62 9.98
C ASP A 110 -2.92 24.70 11.04
N ASP A 111 -2.69 25.00 12.32
CA ASP A 111 -3.20 24.21 13.45
C ASP A 111 -4.74 24.12 13.46
N ASP A 112 -5.42 24.99 12.69
CA ASP A 112 -6.87 25.05 12.50
C ASP A 112 -7.39 24.20 11.31
N GLN A 113 -6.52 23.52 10.56
CA GLN A 113 -6.99 22.62 9.51
C GLN A 113 -7.60 21.36 10.15
N GLN A 114 -8.94 21.39 10.21
CA GLN A 114 -9.84 20.26 10.43
C GLN A 114 -9.17 18.98 9.94
N GLN A 115 -9.01 18.02 10.84
CA GLN A 115 -8.47 16.70 10.54
C GLN A 115 -8.98 16.25 9.18
N GLU A 116 -8.08 16.12 8.19
CA GLU A 116 -8.46 15.79 6.82
C GLU A 116 -9.19 14.45 6.86
N TYR A 117 -10.51 14.49 6.77
CA TYR A 117 -11.36 13.31 6.77
C TYR A 117 -11.21 12.66 5.41
N LEU A 118 -10.24 11.76 5.30
CA LEU A 118 -10.09 10.97 4.11
C LEU A 118 -11.29 10.03 3.99
N THR A 119 -11.86 9.97 2.80
CA THR A 119 -12.97 9.08 2.49
C THR A 119 -12.44 7.90 1.70
N PHE A 120 -12.81 6.70 2.13
CA PHE A 120 -12.45 5.47 1.46
C PHE A 120 -13.72 4.70 1.12
N SER A 121 -14.23 4.97 -0.08
CA SER A 121 -15.46 4.36 -0.59
C SER A 121 -15.28 2.88 -0.90
N ASN A 122 -16.39 2.14 -0.89
CA ASN A 122 -16.37 0.73 -1.26
C ASN A 122 -15.84 0.48 -2.69
N ASN A 123 -16.15 1.38 -3.64
CA ASN A 123 -15.63 1.27 -5.01
C ASN A 123 -14.10 1.34 -5.04
N GLN A 124 -13.51 2.26 -4.27
CA GLN A 124 -12.05 2.37 -4.18
C GLN A 124 -11.43 1.12 -3.53
N ARG A 125 -12.08 0.53 -2.52
CA ARG A 125 -11.61 -0.73 -1.90
C ARG A 125 -11.58 -1.87 -2.92
N ILE A 126 -12.68 -2.06 -3.65
CA ILE A 126 -12.80 -3.10 -4.68
C ILE A 126 -11.77 -2.87 -5.79
N ASN A 127 -11.64 -1.62 -6.25
CA ASN A 127 -10.70 -1.23 -7.28
C ASN A 127 -9.25 -1.51 -6.86
N LEU A 128 -8.89 -1.10 -5.63
CA LEU A 128 -7.57 -1.31 -5.04
C LEU A 128 -7.26 -2.81 -4.92
N GLU A 129 -8.19 -3.61 -4.41
CA GLU A 129 -8.00 -5.05 -4.27
C GLU A 129 -7.78 -5.74 -5.62
N SER A 130 -8.60 -5.44 -6.63
CA SER A 130 -8.51 -6.07 -7.95
C SER A 130 -7.14 -5.79 -8.57
N HIS A 131 -6.74 -4.51 -8.62
CA HIS A 131 -5.50 -4.11 -9.24
C HIS A 131 -4.26 -4.56 -8.47
N LEU A 132 -4.30 -4.61 -7.13
CA LEU A 132 -3.19 -5.16 -6.36
C LEU A 132 -3.03 -6.67 -6.58
N LYS A 133 -4.13 -7.43 -6.67
CA LYS A 133 -4.06 -8.87 -6.99
C LYS A 133 -3.42 -9.09 -8.36
N GLU A 134 -3.81 -8.31 -9.37
CA GLU A 134 -3.20 -8.36 -10.71
C GLU A 134 -1.72 -7.95 -10.69
N TYR A 135 -1.37 -6.86 -10.01
CA TYR A 135 0.02 -6.41 -9.87
C TYR A 135 0.89 -7.48 -9.20
N LEU A 136 0.41 -8.07 -8.11
CA LEU A 136 1.13 -9.14 -7.39
C LEU A 136 1.27 -10.40 -8.25
N LEU A 137 0.24 -10.78 -9.00
CA LEU A 137 0.31 -11.87 -9.99
C LEU A 137 1.35 -11.60 -11.07
N ALA A 138 1.35 -10.40 -11.66
CA ALA A 138 2.30 -10.00 -12.69
C ALA A 138 3.73 -9.98 -12.14
N SER A 139 3.92 -9.51 -10.91
CA SER A 139 5.24 -9.45 -10.26
C SER A 139 5.86 -10.83 -10.04
N LYS A 140 5.07 -11.92 -9.96
CA LYS A 140 5.62 -13.31 -9.98
C LYS A 140 6.49 -13.60 -11.20
N GLN A 141 6.24 -12.94 -12.32
CA GLN A 141 7.06 -13.11 -13.53
C GLN A 141 8.45 -12.45 -13.37
N ILE A 142 8.57 -11.46 -12.48
CA ILE A 142 9.82 -10.75 -12.19
C ILE A 142 10.64 -11.49 -11.10
N TYR A 143 9.96 -12.22 -10.19
CA TYR A 143 10.62 -13.00 -9.12
C TYR A 143 10.91 -14.47 -9.48
N LYS A 144 10.62 -14.92 -10.70
CA LYS A 144 11.22 -16.17 -11.21
C LYS A 144 12.71 -15.94 -11.35
N LYS A 145 13.52 -16.52 -10.44
CA LYS A 145 14.96 -16.68 -10.65
C LYS A 145 15.16 -17.24 -12.06
N PRO A 146 16.04 -16.69 -12.91
CA PRO A 146 16.47 -17.40 -14.11
C PRO A 146 17.07 -18.73 -13.63
N SER A 147 16.48 -19.84 -14.04
CA SER A 147 17.08 -21.16 -13.82
C SER A 147 18.39 -21.20 -14.60
N VAL A 148 19.50 -21.26 -13.88
CA VAL A 148 20.82 -21.54 -14.44
C VAL A 148 20.83 -23.01 -14.89
N THR A 149 20.30 -23.29 -16.09
CA THR A 149 20.50 -24.57 -16.77
C THR A 149 20.76 -24.48 -18.27
N ASP A 150 20.69 -23.31 -18.90
CA ASP A 150 20.94 -23.19 -20.35
C ASP A 150 22.15 -22.33 -20.68
N VAL A 151 23.36 -22.77 -20.29
CA VAL A 151 24.57 -22.57 -21.10
C VAL A 151 25.58 -23.68 -20.75
N GLN A 152 25.59 -24.78 -21.51
CA GLN A 152 26.83 -25.52 -21.73
C GLN A 152 27.45 -25.00 -23.03
N PRO A 153 28.67 -24.42 -23.02
CA PRO A 153 29.43 -24.24 -24.24
C PRO A 153 29.95 -25.61 -24.67
N ARG A 154 29.55 -26.07 -25.87
CA ARG A 154 30.28 -27.13 -26.56
C ARG A 154 31.63 -26.56 -26.98
N LEU A 155 32.71 -27.14 -26.44
CA LEU A 155 34.06 -27.04 -27.00
C LEU A 155 34.14 -27.77 -28.34
#